data_AF-A0A5B0NLD8-F1
#
_entry.id   AF-A0A5B0NLD8-F1
#
_cell.length_a   1.000
_cell.length_b   1.000
_cell.length_c   1.000
_cell.angle_alpha   90.00
_cell.angle_beta   90.00
_cell.angle_gamma   90.00
#
_symmetry.space_group_name_H-M   'P 1'
#
loop_
_entity.id
_entity.type
_entity.pdbx_description
1 polymer ?
#
loop_
_entity_poly.entity_id
_entity_poly.type
_entity_poly.pdbx_seq_one_letter_code
_entity_poly.pdbx_strand_id
1 'polypeptide(L)'
;MARNSSRKSQATQAKDIDTERARFEILHAKHKDVTQLFDNLLEAAGSEKVREHNNQLDRVFRFSELNITDQAIVTLLWKDFTSGRQGGFAYLQEKLELTDEADQDKITTLIRKALEQNIGDTILLFSQP
;
A
#
# COMPACT_ATOMS: atom_id res chain seq x y z
N MET A 1 -4.32 20.13 34.30
CA MET A 1 -4.31 18.67 34.01
C MET A 1 -4.14 18.30 32.53
N ALA A 2 -3.75 19.20 31.62
CA ALA A 2 -3.71 18.92 30.16
C ALA A 2 -2.44 18.19 29.65
N ARG A 3 -1.31 18.24 30.38
CA ARG A 3 -0.01 17.73 29.89
C ARG A 3 0.06 16.20 29.76
N ASN A 4 -0.69 15.45 30.58
CA ASN A 4 -0.66 13.98 30.56
C ASN A 4 -1.52 13.38 29.43
N SER A 5 -2.60 14.05 29.02
CA SER A 5 -3.45 13.56 27.93
C SER A 5 -2.77 13.70 26.58
N SER A 6 -2.11 14.84 26.33
CA SER A 6 -1.38 15.09 25.06
C SER A 6 -0.24 14.10 24.83
N ARG A 7 0.54 13.79 25.87
CA ARG A 7 1.67 12.82 25.76
C ARG A 7 1.18 11.40 25.50
N LYS A 8 0.05 11.01 26.09
CA LYS A 8 -0.53 9.67 25.89
C LYS A 8 -1.08 9.51 24.47
N SER A 9 -1.77 10.53 23.94
CA SER A 9 -2.26 10.53 22.55
C SER A 9 -1.12 10.50 21.52
N GLN A 10 -0.04 11.27 21.73
CA GLN A 10 1.13 11.25 20.85
C GLN A 10 1.86 9.90 20.88
N ALA A 11 2.04 9.30 22.06
CA ALA A 11 2.67 8.00 22.18
C ALA A 11 1.85 6.87 21.53
N THR A 12 0.52 6.94 21.60
CA THR A 12 -0.37 6.00 20.90
C THR A 12 -0.28 6.20 19.39
N GLN A 13 -0.30 7.43 18.90
CA GLN A 13 -0.19 7.73 17.46
C GLN A 13 1.15 7.28 16.88
N ALA A 14 2.27 7.49 17.58
CA ALA A 14 3.59 7.04 17.13
C ALA A 14 3.65 5.51 16.96
N LYS A 15 3.14 4.75 17.95
CA LYS A 15 3.08 3.28 17.88
C LYS A 15 2.22 2.79 16.71
N ASP A 16 1.15 3.51 16.42
CA ASP A 16 0.24 3.20 15.33
C ASP A 16 0.93 3.41 13.97
N ILE A 17 1.66 4.51 13.82
CA ILE A 17 2.48 4.79 12.64
C ILE A 17 3.57 3.73 12.46
N ASP A 18 4.26 3.33 13.53
CA ASP A 18 5.28 2.28 13.48
C ASP A 18 4.68 0.93 13.03
N THR A 19 3.47 0.62 13.50
CA THR A 19 2.74 -0.59 13.11
C THR A 19 2.38 -0.54 11.62
N GLU A 20 1.83 0.57 11.15
CA GLU A 20 1.49 0.73 9.73
C GLU A 20 2.74 0.79 8.83
N ARG A 21 3.88 1.29 9.32
CA ARG A 21 5.16 1.22 8.61
C ARG A 21 5.59 -0.23 8.40
N ALA A 22 5.59 -1.04 9.45
CA ALA A 22 5.95 -2.45 9.35
C ALA A 22 5.04 -3.21 8.38
N ARG A 23 3.72 -2.95 8.41
CA ARG A 23 2.76 -3.54 7.46
C ARG A 23 3.03 -3.10 6.03
N PHE A 24 3.30 -1.82 5.82
CA PHE A 24 3.63 -1.28 4.50
C PHE A 24 4.91 -1.92 3.96
N GLU A 25 5.95 -2.06 4.79
CA GLU A 25 7.21 -2.70 4.42
C GLU A 25 7.04 -4.16 3.99
N ILE A 26 6.15 -4.90 4.66
CA ILE A 26 5.82 -6.28 4.29
C ILE A 26 5.09 -6.32 2.94
N LEU A 27 4.07 -5.49 2.74
CA LEU A 27 3.28 -5.45 1.50
C LEU A 27 4.10 -4.94 0.30
N HIS A 28 5.19 -4.23 0.55
CA HIS A 28 6.09 -3.65 -0.47
C HIS A 28 7.50 -4.25 -0.41
N ALA A 29 7.67 -5.47 0.11
CA ALA A 29 8.99 -6.06 0.41
C ALA A 29 9.94 -6.17 -0.81
N LYS A 30 9.43 -6.05 -2.05
CA LYS A 30 10.22 -6.11 -3.29
C LYS A 30 10.45 -4.76 -3.95
N HIS A 31 9.81 -3.70 -3.46
CA HIS A 31 10.03 -2.33 -3.90
C HIS A 31 11.38 -1.82 -3.43
N LYS A 32 11.95 -0.89 -4.18
CA LYS A 32 13.13 -0.14 -3.73
C LYS A 32 12.65 1.03 -2.88
N ASP A 33 13.46 1.45 -1.92
CA ASP A 33 13.25 2.66 -1.13
C ASP A 33 11.87 2.71 -0.44
N VAL A 34 11.41 1.56 0.06
CA VAL A 34 10.09 1.40 0.70
C VAL A 34 9.86 2.39 1.84
N THR A 35 10.91 2.65 2.63
CA THR A 35 10.87 3.64 3.70
C THR A 35 10.53 5.04 3.17
N GLN A 36 11.12 5.46 2.06
CA GLN A 36 10.85 6.74 1.42
C GLN A 36 9.43 6.79 0.83
N LEU A 37 8.97 5.69 0.20
CA LEU A 37 7.60 5.57 -0.29
C LEU A 37 6.57 5.73 0.84
N PHE A 38 6.82 5.09 1.98
CA PHE A 38 5.98 5.22 3.16
C PHE A 38 5.98 6.66 3.69
N ASP A 39 7.16 7.26 3.85
CA ASP A 39 7.29 8.63 4.38
C ASP A 39 6.58 9.64 3.47
N ASN A 40 6.72 9.51 2.14
CA ASN A 40 6.02 10.35 1.16
C ASN A 40 4.50 10.19 1.28
N LEU A 41 3.99 8.96 1.39
CA LEU A 41 2.56 8.70 1.52
C LEU A 41 2.00 9.22 2.84
N LEU A 42 2.76 9.05 3.93
CA LEU A 42 2.41 9.56 5.25
C LEU A 42 2.37 11.09 5.27
N GLU A 43 3.35 11.76 4.66
CA GLU A 43 3.41 13.22 4.55
C GLU A 43 2.26 13.77 3.68
N ALA A 44 2.00 13.15 2.53
CA ALA A 44 1.00 13.64 1.59
C ALA A 44 -0.45 13.39 2.04
N ALA A 45 -0.73 12.25 2.67
CA ALA A 45 -2.09 11.80 2.92
C ALA A 45 -2.43 11.57 4.41
N GLY A 46 -1.43 11.58 5.29
CA GLY A 46 -1.60 11.33 6.72
C GLY A 46 -1.79 9.85 7.08
N SER A 47 -1.68 9.55 8.37
CA SER A 47 -1.63 8.18 8.89
C SER A 47 -2.91 7.37 8.66
N GLU A 48 -4.08 8.03 8.63
CA GLU A 48 -5.36 7.37 8.38
C GLU A 48 -5.41 6.79 6.96
N LYS A 49 -4.92 7.54 5.96
CA LYS A 49 -4.88 7.08 4.57
C LYS A 49 -3.84 5.98 4.35
N VAL A 50 -2.71 6.04 5.05
CA VAL A 50 -1.72 4.95 5.06
C VAL A 50 -2.34 3.66 5.60
N ARG A 51 -3.08 3.72 6.72
CA ARG A 51 -3.79 2.56 7.25
C ARG A 51 -4.82 2.01 6.27
N GLU A 52 -5.63 2.90 5.68
CA GLU A 52 -6.63 2.51 4.68
C GLU A 52 -5.98 1.80 3.49
N HIS A 53 -4.86 2.34 2.99
CA HIS A 53 -4.07 1.77 1.92
C HIS A 53 -3.58 0.35 2.27
N ASN A 54 -2.95 0.19 3.44
CA ASN A 54 -2.47 -1.11 3.91
C ASN A 54 -3.61 -2.13 4.06
N ASN A 55 -4.74 -1.72 4.64
CA ASN A 55 -5.90 -2.59 4.82
C ASN A 55 -6.50 -3.06 3.49
N GLN A 56 -6.58 -2.16 2.50
CA GLN A 56 -7.13 -2.49 1.19
C GLN A 56 -6.20 -3.44 0.44
N LEU A 57 -4.88 -3.21 0.46
CA LEU A 57 -3.92 -4.15 -0.15
C LEU A 57 -3.92 -5.51 0.55
N ASP A 58 -3.84 -5.53 1.88
CA ASP A 58 -3.87 -6.77 2.67
C ASP A 58 -5.12 -7.62 2.37
N ARG A 59 -6.29 -6.96 2.27
CA ARG A 59 -7.55 -7.63 1.94
C ARG A 59 -7.57 -8.17 0.52
N VAL A 60 -7.08 -7.42 -0.46
CA VAL A 60 -7.05 -7.87 -1.86
C VAL A 60 -6.05 -9.01 -2.03
N PHE A 61 -4.88 -8.91 -1.41
CA PHE A 61 -3.86 -9.96 -1.43
C PHE A 61 -4.24 -11.19 -0.60
N ARG A 62 -5.19 -11.04 0.35
CA ARG A 62 -5.46 -12.01 1.41
C ARG A 62 -4.15 -12.42 2.10
N PHE A 63 -3.30 -11.42 2.37
CA PHE A 63 -1.87 -11.62 2.59
C PHE A 63 -1.57 -12.53 3.79
N SER A 64 -2.37 -12.41 4.85
CA SER A 64 -2.28 -13.24 6.05
C SER A 64 -2.64 -14.73 5.84
N GLU A 65 -3.35 -15.03 4.76
CA GLU A 65 -3.76 -16.40 4.39
C GLU A 65 -2.72 -17.09 3.49
N LEU A 66 -1.77 -16.33 2.94
CA LEU A 66 -0.72 -16.83 2.06
C LEU A 66 0.45 -17.42 2.86
N ASN A 67 1.07 -18.47 2.31
CA ASN A 67 2.37 -18.93 2.80
C ASN A 67 3.50 -17.96 2.39
N ILE A 68 4.68 -18.11 2.99
CA ILE A 68 5.83 -17.21 2.77
C ILE A 68 6.24 -17.14 1.29
N THR A 69 6.18 -18.26 0.56
CA THR A 69 6.53 -18.30 -0.87
C THR A 69 5.53 -17.49 -1.68
N ASP A 70 4.24 -17.64 -1.41
CA ASP A 70 3.18 -16.92 -2.11
C ASP A 70 3.19 -15.43 -1.77
N GLN A 71 3.47 -15.05 -0.52
CA GLN A 71 3.71 -13.67 -0.13
C GLN A 71 4.87 -13.03 -0.92
N ALA A 72 5.98 -13.77 -1.09
CA ALA A 72 7.12 -13.31 -1.87
C ALA A 72 6.79 -13.13 -3.36
N ILE A 73 5.95 -14.00 -3.93
CA ILE A 73 5.49 -13.90 -5.32
C ILE A 73 4.54 -12.71 -5.48
N VAL A 74 3.53 -12.56 -4.62
CA VAL A 74 2.56 -11.46 -4.69
C VAL A 74 3.26 -10.11 -4.57
N THR A 75 4.18 -9.95 -3.62
CA THR A 75 4.96 -8.69 -3.47
C THR A 75 5.87 -8.41 -4.67
N LEU A 76 6.42 -9.45 -5.33
CA LEU A 76 7.19 -9.30 -6.56
C LEU A 76 6.32 -8.83 -7.72
N LEU A 77 5.17 -9.47 -7.93
CA LEU A 77 4.23 -9.12 -8.99
C LEU A 77 3.60 -7.75 -8.77
N TRP A 78 3.33 -7.39 -7.51
CA TRP A 78 2.90 -6.06 -7.12
C TRP A 78 3.93 -4.99 -7.50
N LYS A 79 5.20 -5.23 -7.21
CA LYS A 79 6.29 -4.36 -7.65
C LYS A 79 6.39 -4.26 -9.17
N ASP A 80 6.32 -5.39 -9.88
CA ASP A 80 6.38 -5.41 -11.33
C ASP A 80 5.23 -4.58 -11.93
N PHE A 81 4.01 -4.74 -11.41
CA PHE A 81 2.85 -3.95 -11.82
C PHE A 81 3.03 -2.44 -11.56
N THR A 82 3.35 -2.05 -10.32
CA THR A 82 3.52 -0.63 -9.93
C THR A 82 4.66 0.05 -10.66
N SER A 83 5.71 -0.69 -11.03
CA SER A 83 6.81 -0.19 -11.87
C SER A 83 6.50 -0.08 -13.37
N GLY A 84 5.29 -0.47 -13.79
CA GLY A 84 4.87 -0.42 -15.19
C GLY A 84 5.45 -1.54 -16.06
N ARG A 85 6.00 -2.61 -15.47
CA ARG A 85 6.49 -3.76 -16.24
C ARG A 85 5.32 -4.40 -16.98
N GLN A 86 5.49 -4.60 -18.28
CA GLN A 86 4.50 -5.26 -19.13
C GLN A 86 4.13 -6.65 -18.57
N GLY A 87 2.83 -6.92 -18.49
CA GLY A 87 2.30 -8.19 -17.97
C GLY A 87 2.26 -8.29 -16.45
N GLY A 88 2.91 -7.39 -15.69
CA GLY A 88 2.94 -7.44 -14.22
C GLY A 88 1.55 -7.47 -13.60
N PHE A 89 0.59 -6.71 -14.16
CA PHE A 89 -0.80 -6.72 -13.71
C PHE A 89 -1.50 -8.07 -13.98
N ALA A 90 -1.35 -8.60 -15.20
CA ALA A 90 -1.99 -9.86 -15.59
C ALA A 90 -1.49 -11.04 -14.73
N TYR A 91 -0.19 -11.12 -14.47
CA TYR A 91 0.37 -12.14 -13.59
C TYR A 91 -0.09 -11.97 -12.14
N LEU A 92 -0.25 -10.72 -11.66
CA LEU A 92 -0.80 -10.47 -10.34
C LEU A 92 -2.27 -10.89 -10.24
N GLN A 93 -3.09 -10.60 -11.25
CA GLN A 93 -4.48 -11.07 -11.32
C GLN A 93 -4.54 -12.60 -11.30
N GLU A 94 -3.75 -13.28 -12.13
CA GLU A 94 -3.69 -14.74 -12.17
C GLU A 94 -3.29 -15.32 -10.81
N LYS A 95 -2.25 -14.76 -10.18
CA LYS A 95 -1.77 -15.24 -8.88
C LYS A 95 -2.78 -15.05 -7.75
N LEU A 96 -3.58 -13.99 -7.83
CA LEU A 96 -4.64 -13.68 -6.87
C LEU A 96 -5.99 -14.32 -7.26
N GLU A 97 -6.03 -15.08 -8.35
CA GLU A 97 -7.22 -15.72 -8.90
C GLU A 97 -8.36 -14.71 -9.15
N LEU A 98 -8.02 -13.49 -9.58
CA LEU A 98 -8.97 -12.41 -9.84
C LEU A 98 -9.49 -12.47 -11.27
N THR A 99 -10.80 -12.31 -11.43
CA THR A 99 -11.46 -12.23 -12.74
C THR A 99 -12.11 -10.86 -12.95
N ASP A 100 -12.16 -10.39 -14.20
CA ASP A 100 -12.76 -9.10 -14.53
C ASP A 100 -14.26 -9.07 -14.22
N GLU A 101 -14.95 -10.22 -14.29
CA GLU A 101 -16.38 -10.32 -14.02
C GLU A 101 -16.72 -10.40 -12.53
N ALA A 102 -15.98 -11.19 -11.74
CA ALA A 102 -16.34 -11.42 -10.33
C ALA A 102 -15.61 -10.49 -9.35
N ASP A 103 -14.46 -9.94 -9.73
CA ASP A 103 -13.54 -9.23 -8.82
C ASP A 103 -13.22 -7.79 -9.29
N GLN A 104 -14.11 -7.19 -10.07
CA GLN A 104 -13.93 -5.85 -10.62
C GLN A 104 -13.62 -4.79 -9.53
N ASP A 105 -14.19 -4.92 -8.34
CA ASP A 105 -13.95 -4.03 -7.20
C ASP A 105 -12.51 -4.15 -6.66
N LYS A 106 -12.00 -5.37 -6.54
CA LYS A 106 -10.61 -5.66 -6.12
C LYS A 106 -9.61 -5.18 -7.18
N ILE A 107 -9.89 -5.46 -8.45
CA ILE A 107 -9.10 -4.99 -9.60
C ILE A 107 -9.02 -3.47 -9.62
N THR A 108 -10.17 -2.79 -9.48
CA THR A 108 -10.23 -1.32 -9.40
C THR A 108 -9.43 -0.79 -8.21
N THR A 109 -9.48 -1.49 -7.08
CA THR A 109 -8.71 -1.14 -5.89
C THR A 109 -7.20 -1.24 -6.15
N LEU A 110 -6.72 -2.32 -6.77
CA LEU A 110 -5.29 -2.48 -7.11
C LEU A 110 -4.79 -1.38 -8.03
N ILE A 111 -5.54 -1.07 -9.09
CA ILE A 111 -5.19 -0.01 -10.04
C ILE A 111 -5.11 1.33 -9.31
N ARG A 112 -6.11 1.66 -8.49
CA ARG A 112 -6.11 2.90 -7.71
C ARG A 112 -4.89 2.98 -6.78
N LYS A 113 -4.56 1.90 -6.06
CA LYS A 113 -3.42 1.89 -5.13
C LYS A 113 -2.07 1.97 -5.83
N ALA A 114 -1.93 1.36 -6.99
CA ALA A 114 -0.72 1.48 -7.80
C ALA A 114 -0.52 2.92 -8.27
N LEU A 115 -1.60 3.59 -8.70
CA LEU A 115 -1.55 5.00 -9.06
C LEU A 115 -1.15 5.87 -7.87
N GLU A 116 -1.74 5.65 -6.69
CA GLU A 116 -1.41 6.38 -5.45
C GLU A 116 0.07 6.30 -5.08
N GLN A 117 0.75 5.18 -5.33
CA GLN A 117 2.18 4.99 -5.05
C GLN A 117 3.09 5.71 -6.05
N ASN A 118 2.63 5.89 -7.28
CA ASN A 118 3.34 6.62 -8.34
C ASN A 118 3.08 8.13 -8.30
N ILE A 119 2.29 8.64 -7.35
CA ILE A 119 1.97 10.07 -7.20
C ILE A 119 3.22 10.94 -6.92
N GLY A 120 4.38 10.36 -6.58
CA GLY A 120 5.66 11.08 -6.58
C GLY A 120 5.94 11.87 -7.87
N ASP A 121 5.46 11.39 -9.03
CA ASP A 121 5.58 12.08 -10.32
C ASP A 121 4.29 12.79 -10.78
N THR A 122 3.14 12.56 -10.11
CA THR A 122 1.81 13.00 -10.60
C THR A 122 1.23 14.19 -9.81
N ILE A 123 1.85 14.63 -8.71
CA ILE A 123 1.43 15.87 -8.01
C ILE A 123 1.62 17.13 -8.88
N LEU A 124 2.31 17.04 -10.02
CA LEU A 124 2.36 18.13 -11.01
C LEU A 124 1.16 18.19 -11.97
N LEU A 125 0.26 17.19 -11.99
CA LEU A 125 -0.85 17.15 -12.96
C LEU A 125 -2.23 17.49 -12.38
N PHE A 126 -2.39 17.55 -11.06
CA PHE A 126 -3.65 17.95 -10.41
C PHE A 126 -3.55 19.23 -9.58
N SER A 127 -2.42 19.94 -9.66
CA SER A 127 -2.26 21.31 -9.13
C SER A 127 -2.12 22.31 -10.29
N GLN A 128 -3.19 22.57 -11.02
CA GLN A 128 -3.36 23.84 -11.72
C GLN A 128 -4.75 24.42 -11.37
N PRO A 129 -4.85 25.76 -11.25
CA PRO A 129 -5.99 26.47 -10.67
C PRO A 129 -7.30 26.32 -11.47
#